data_AF-A0A9D2S4D8-F1
#
_entry.id   AF-A0A9D2S4D8-F1
#
_cell.length_a   1.000
_cell.length_b   1.000
_cell.length_c   1.000
_cell.angle_alpha   90.00
_cell.angle_beta   90.00
_cell.angle_gamma   90.00
#
_symmetry.space_group_name_H-M   'P 1'
#
loop_
_entity.id
_entity.type
_entity.pdbx_description
1 polymer ?
#
loop_
_entity_poly.entity_id
_entity_poly.type
_entity_poly.pdbx_seq_one_letter_code
_entity_poly.pdbx_strand_id
1 'polypeptide(L)'
;MKNKHKAIAAAGIAAAAAGVIGYRVAAARRTRADADTLRQAYESLNGQERLTDPGNYFQAVALPADIQVRLLTARQAANMSEGTVFFGFPTCPWCRNALPLALEAAAGAGCTLCYCPLDEYRDVYALEDDALVEKTPAGPGYHALLARLGDCLEPYTLTDSRGNAVPIGEKRIFAPTIARFHNGALTNFWTLEAIGFQLPEGQSKYAPWTGEQKAMVRETLQKMF
;
A
#
# COMPACT_ATOMS: atom_id res chain seq x y z
N MET A 1 19.62 24.23 -51.18
CA MET A 1 18.61 23.38 -50.48
C MET A 1 19.12 22.59 -49.26
N LYS A 2 20.44 22.53 -48.95
CA LYS A 2 20.95 21.71 -47.82
C LYS A 2 20.72 22.26 -46.40
N ASN A 3 20.41 23.56 -46.21
CA ASN A 3 20.26 24.16 -44.87
C ASN A 3 18.86 24.03 -44.25
N LYS A 4 17.79 23.85 -45.04
CA LYS A 4 16.42 23.74 -44.49
C LYS A 4 16.20 22.41 -43.76
N HIS A 5 16.81 21.32 -44.21
CA HIS A 5 16.68 20.00 -43.56
C HIS A 5 17.40 19.90 -42.21
N LYS A 6 18.53 20.59 -42.03
CA LYS A 6 19.25 20.60 -40.73
C LYS A 6 18.50 21.39 -39.65
N ALA A 7 17.86 22.50 -40.02
CA ALA A 7 17.08 23.33 -39.10
C ALA A 7 15.80 22.62 -38.60
N ILE A 8 15.13 21.87 -39.49
CA ILE A 8 13.93 21.08 -39.13
C ILE A 8 14.29 19.92 -38.21
N ALA A 9 15.42 19.24 -38.46
CA ALA A 9 15.90 18.15 -37.60
C ALA A 9 16.30 18.64 -36.19
N ALA A 10 16.98 19.77 -36.08
CA ALA A 10 17.36 20.34 -34.78
C ALA A 10 16.16 20.84 -33.96
N ALA A 11 15.16 21.44 -34.62
CA ALA A 11 13.93 21.88 -33.96
C ALA A 11 13.09 20.70 -33.44
N GLY A 12 13.01 19.59 -34.19
CA GLY A 12 12.32 18.37 -33.77
C GLY A 12 12.97 17.70 -32.55
N ILE A 13 14.30 17.67 -32.49
CA ILE A 13 15.06 17.13 -31.34
C ILE A 13 14.88 18.01 -30.10
N ALA A 14 14.92 19.34 -30.23
CA ALA A 14 14.73 20.27 -29.12
C ALA A 14 13.31 20.20 -28.52
N ALA A 15 12.27 20.09 -29.37
CA ALA A 15 10.89 19.93 -28.91
C ALA A 15 10.66 18.58 -28.19
N ALA A 16 11.24 17.49 -28.69
CA ALA A 16 11.21 16.19 -28.02
C ALA A 16 11.93 16.23 -26.66
N ALA A 17 13.11 16.86 -26.59
CA ALA A 17 13.85 17.03 -25.33
C ALA A 17 13.09 17.89 -24.31
N ALA A 18 12.48 19.01 -24.75
CA ALA A 18 11.66 19.86 -23.88
C ALA A 18 10.41 19.13 -23.38
N GLY A 19 9.77 18.31 -24.22
CA GLY A 19 8.65 17.44 -23.84
C GLY A 19 9.05 16.39 -22.80
N VAL A 20 10.21 15.74 -22.97
CA VAL A 20 10.77 14.78 -22.00
C VAL A 20 11.12 15.46 -20.68
N ILE A 21 11.74 16.64 -20.71
CA ILE A 21 12.06 17.42 -19.52
C ILE A 21 10.78 17.84 -18.80
N GLY A 22 9.78 18.35 -19.51
CA GLY A 22 8.48 18.73 -18.96
C GLY A 22 7.76 17.56 -18.30
N TYR A 23 7.76 16.38 -18.93
CA TYR A 23 7.20 15.16 -18.36
C TYR A 23 7.92 14.74 -17.07
N ARG A 24 9.26 14.75 -17.07
CA ARG A 24 10.05 14.40 -15.87
C ARG A 24 9.81 15.36 -14.72
N VAL A 25 9.67 16.66 -15.00
CA VAL A 25 9.33 17.66 -13.97
C VAL A 25 7.92 17.44 -13.42
N ALA A 26 6.94 17.13 -14.26
CA ALA A 26 5.58 16.82 -13.81
C ALA A 26 5.52 15.53 -12.98
N ALA A 27 6.23 14.48 -13.39
CA ALA A 27 6.34 13.23 -12.65
C ALA A 27 7.00 13.44 -11.28
N ALA A 28 8.12 14.16 -11.22
CA ALA A 28 8.80 14.47 -9.96
C ALA A 28 7.93 15.30 -9.01
N ARG A 29 7.18 16.28 -9.53
CA ARG A 29 6.21 17.06 -8.73
C ARG A 29 5.11 16.18 -8.16
N ARG A 30 4.57 15.25 -8.96
CA ARG A 30 3.55 14.31 -8.51
C ARG A 30 4.08 13.38 -7.41
N THR A 31 5.25 12.78 -7.60
CA THR A 31 5.89 11.93 -6.59
C THR A 31 6.06 12.68 -5.25
N ARG A 32 6.46 13.95 -5.30
CA ARG A 32 6.58 14.77 -4.09
C ARG A 32 5.22 15.03 -3.42
N ALA A 33 4.19 15.36 -4.19
CA ALA A 33 2.84 15.56 -3.64
C ALA A 33 2.27 14.26 -3.02
N ASP A 34 2.51 13.12 -3.66
CA ASP A 34 2.12 11.80 -3.17
C ASP A 34 2.85 11.46 -1.85
N ALA A 35 4.15 11.75 -1.77
CA ALA A 35 4.96 11.60 -0.56
C ALA A 35 4.45 12.48 0.59
N ASP A 36 4.17 13.76 0.32
CA ASP A 36 3.66 14.71 1.31
C ASP A 36 2.29 14.28 1.84
N THR A 37 1.42 13.81 0.94
CA THR A 37 0.08 13.29 1.29
C THR A 37 0.17 12.06 2.19
N LEU A 38 0.99 11.07 1.81
CA LEU A 38 1.15 9.85 2.61
C LEU A 38 1.74 10.16 3.99
N ARG A 39 2.75 11.03 4.04
CA ARG A 39 3.40 11.47 5.27
C ARG A 39 2.41 12.18 6.18
N GLN A 40 1.65 13.14 5.67
CA GLN A 40 0.60 13.81 6.43
C GLN A 40 -0.43 12.83 6.98
N ALA A 41 -0.88 11.87 6.16
CA ALA A 41 -1.88 10.89 6.56
C ALA A 41 -1.41 10.00 7.73
N TYR A 42 -0.14 9.60 7.74
CA TYR A 42 0.42 8.81 8.84
C TYR A 42 0.81 9.65 10.06
N GLU A 43 1.57 10.73 9.84
CA GLU A 43 2.20 11.50 10.92
C GLU A 43 1.21 12.35 11.71
N SER A 44 0.12 12.81 11.07
CA SER A 44 -0.92 13.58 11.77
C SER A 44 -1.56 12.79 12.91
N LEU A 45 -1.64 11.47 12.79
CA LEU A 45 -2.22 10.60 13.82
C LEU A 45 -1.27 10.32 14.99
N ASN A 46 0.03 10.64 14.89
CA ASN A 46 1.03 10.27 15.90
C ASN A 46 0.61 10.70 17.32
N GLY A 47 0.59 9.72 18.24
CA GLY A 47 0.26 9.98 19.65
C GLY A 47 -1.21 10.30 19.94
N GLN A 48 -2.08 10.34 18.92
CA GLN A 48 -3.52 10.49 19.14
C GLN A 48 -4.12 9.19 19.69
N GLU A 49 -5.15 9.31 20.52
CA GLU A 49 -5.94 8.18 21.00
C GLU A 49 -6.83 7.61 19.88
N ARG A 50 -7.01 6.29 19.87
CA ARG A 50 -7.83 5.59 18.89
C ARG A 50 -9.29 5.62 19.33
N LEU A 51 -10.13 6.32 18.54
CA LEU A 51 -11.57 6.37 18.81
C LEU A 51 -12.25 4.99 18.82
N THR A 52 -11.75 4.05 18.01
CA THR A 52 -12.32 2.69 17.91
C THR A 52 -11.80 1.74 18.98
N ASP A 53 -10.80 2.16 19.78
CA ASP A 53 -10.20 1.34 20.83
C ASP A 53 -9.58 2.25 21.91
N PRO A 54 -10.41 2.87 22.78
CA PRO A 54 -9.96 3.82 23.79
C PRO A 54 -8.87 3.25 24.71
N GLY A 55 -7.95 4.11 25.16
CA GLY A 55 -6.75 3.73 25.91
C GLY A 55 -5.60 3.24 25.02
N ASN A 56 -5.82 3.03 23.72
CA ASN A 56 -4.77 2.70 22.76
C ASN A 56 -4.45 3.91 21.87
N TYR A 57 -3.16 4.12 21.59
CA TYR A 57 -2.67 5.28 20.86
C TYR A 57 -2.06 4.88 19.51
N PHE A 58 -2.05 5.79 18.55
CA PHE A 58 -1.30 5.59 17.32
C PHE A 58 0.19 5.72 17.59
N GLN A 59 0.92 4.64 17.31
CA GLN A 59 2.38 4.64 17.30
C GLN A 59 2.92 5.79 16.45
N ALA A 60 3.94 6.48 16.97
CA ALA A 60 4.68 7.47 16.23
C ALA A 60 5.39 6.84 15.02
N VAL A 61 5.12 7.39 13.84
CA VAL A 61 5.81 7.08 12.59
C VAL A 61 6.44 8.37 12.09
N ALA A 62 7.67 8.30 11.59
CA ALA A 62 8.32 9.39 10.89
C ALA A 62 8.77 8.87 9.53
N LEU A 63 8.16 9.36 8.45
CA LEU A 63 8.53 8.96 7.09
C LEU A 63 9.62 9.91 6.57
N PRO A 64 10.68 9.39 5.91
CA PRO A 64 11.73 10.24 5.35
C PRO A 64 11.15 11.29 4.38
N ALA A 65 11.75 12.48 4.35
CA ALA A 65 11.26 13.59 3.52
C ALA A 65 11.42 13.35 2.01
N ASP A 66 12.30 12.43 1.62
CA ASP A 66 12.70 12.11 0.26
C ASP A 66 12.16 10.76 -0.24
N ILE A 67 11.16 10.18 0.45
CA ILE A 67 10.53 8.93 0.02
C ILE A 67 10.02 9.00 -1.42
N GLN A 68 10.28 7.94 -2.18
CA GLN A 68 9.77 7.78 -3.54
C GLN A 68 8.50 6.93 -3.48
N VAL A 69 7.34 7.59 -3.47
CA VAL A 69 6.05 6.91 -3.43
C VAL A 69 5.10 7.42 -4.51
N ARG A 70 4.24 6.53 -5.02
CA ARG A 70 3.14 6.85 -5.93
C ARG A 70 1.82 6.37 -5.34
N LEU A 71 0.87 7.29 -5.14
CA LEU A 71 -0.47 6.94 -4.68
C LEU A 71 -1.29 6.34 -5.83
N LEU A 72 -1.99 5.25 -5.54
CA LEU A 72 -2.86 4.53 -6.46
C LEU A 72 -4.26 4.38 -5.90
N THR A 73 -5.24 4.48 -6.80
CA THR A 73 -6.58 3.95 -6.54
C THR A 73 -6.59 2.42 -6.65
N ALA A 74 -7.61 1.76 -6.09
CA ALA A 74 -7.80 0.32 -6.27
C ALA A 74 -7.86 -0.09 -7.77
N ARG A 75 -8.51 0.73 -8.61
CA ARG A 75 -8.55 0.52 -10.07
C ARG A 75 -7.15 0.57 -10.69
N GLN A 76 -6.30 1.51 -10.30
CA GLN A 76 -4.94 1.60 -10.83
C GLN A 76 -4.09 0.42 -10.37
N ALA A 77 -4.23 -0.01 -9.11
CA ALA A 77 -3.54 -1.19 -8.60
C ALA A 77 -3.99 -2.48 -9.32
N ALA A 78 -5.28 -2.62 -9.61
CA ALA A 78 -5.82 -3.78 -10.34
C ALA A 78 -5.28 -3.90 -11.77
N ASN A 79 -4.89 -2.78 -12.39
CA ASN A 79 -4.36 -2.70 -13.76
C ASN A 79 -2.83 -2.52 -13.79
N MET A 80 -2.14 -2.83 -12.69
CA MET A 80 -0.68 -2.67 -12.64
C MET A 80 0.02 -3.67 -13.56
N SER A 81 0.87 -3.15 -14.46
CA SER A 81 1.79 -3.96 -15.27
C SER A 81 3.14 -4.19 -14.59
N GLU A 82 3.69 -3.14 -13.97
CA GLU A 82 5.03 -3.12 -13.38
C GLU A 82 5.02 -2.38 -12.04
N GLY A 83 5.72 -2.95 -11.06
CA GLY A 83 6.03 -2.31 -9.79
C GLY A 83 5.44 -3.02 -8.57
N THR A 84 5.78 -2.49 -7.40
CA THR A 84 5.41 -3.07 -6.10
C THR A 84 4.39 -2.17 -5.42
N VAL A 85 3.26 -2.75 -5.00
CA VAL A 85 2.14 -2.05 -4.35
C VAL A 85 2.05 -2.47 -2.90
N PHE A 86 2.08 -1.49 -2.00
CA PHE A 86 1.72 -1.62 -0.60
C PHE A 86 0.24 -1.30 -0.42
N PHE A 87 -0.53 -2.27 0.07
CA PHE A 87 -1.93 -2.14 0.42
C PHE A 87 -2.07 -1.98 1.93
N GLY A 88 -2.49 -0.80 2.37
CA GLY A 88 -2.62 -0.50 3.79
C GLY A 88 -3.38 0.79 4.03
N PHE A 89 -3.37 1.27 5.27
CA PHE A 89 -4.04 2.51 5.66
C PHE A 89 -3.46 3.09 6.96
N PRO A 90 -3.56 4.41 7.20
CA PRO A 90 -2.85 5.08 8.31
C PRO A 90 -3.25 4.60 9.71
N THR A 91 -4.50 4.18 9.90
CA THR A 91 -5.00 3.74 11.20
C THR A 91 -4.66 2.28 11.52
N CYS A 92 -4.24 1.49 10.54
CA CYS A 92 -3.83 0.10 10.68
C CYS A 92 -2.54 -0.01 11.53
N PRO A 93 -2.58 -0.62 12.73
CA PRO A 93 -1.43 -0.67 13.63
C PRO A 93 -0.23 -1.42 13.03
N TRP A 94 -0.49 -2.52 12.33
CA TRP A 94 0.52 -3.30 11.61
C TRP A 94 1.18 -2.49 10.49
N CYS A 95 0.39 -1.72 9.75
CA CYS A 95 0.86 -0.90 8.65
C CYS A 95 1.78 0.23 9.12
N ARG A 96 1.54 0.77 10.32
CA ARG A 96 2.41 1.80 10.93
C ARG A 96 3.81 1.27 11.25
N ASN A 97 3.96 -0.04 11.49
CA ASN A 97 5.27 -0.67 11.60
C ASN A 97 5.85 -1.10 10.24
N ALA A 98 5.02 -1.64 9.36
CA ALA A 98 5.48 -2.22 8.09
C ALA A 98 5.85 -1.18 7.03
N LEU A 99 5.10 -0.08 6.91
CA LEU A 99 5.27 0.91 5.84
C LEU A 99 6.69 1.53 5.83
N PRO A 100 7.27 1.97 6.97
CA PRO A 100 8.65 2.47 6.97
C PRO A 100 9.66 1.45 6.44
N LEU A 101 9.50 0.16 6.79
CA LEU A 101 10.39 -0.91 6.34
C LEU A 101 10.21 -1.21 4.84
N ALA A 102 8.98 -1.13 4.33
CA ALA A 102 8.70 -1.30 2.91
C ALA A 102 9.28 -0.13 2.08
N LEU A 103 9.23 1.10 2.59
CA LEU A 103 9.86 2.26 1.97
C LEU A 103 11.39 2.15 2.00
N GLU A 104 11.98 1.67 3.10
CA GLU A 104 13.41 1.38 3.21
C GLU A 104 13.85 0.34 2.17
N ALA A 105 13.11 -0.77 2.03
CA ALA A 105 13.38 -1.81 1.04
C ALA A 105 13.26 -1.29 -0.40
N ALA A 106 12.21 -0.53 -0.71
CA ALA A 106 12.04 0.08 -2.02
C ALA A 106 13.18 1.03 -2.37
N ALA A 107 13.59 1.88 -1.42
CA ALA A 107 14.70 2.80 -1.59
C ALA A 107 16.03 2.06 -1.81
N GLY A 108 16.30 1.00 -1.04
CA GLY A 108 17.49 0.15 -1.21
C GLY A 108 17.56 -0.53 -2.58
N ALA A 109 16.41 -0.85 -3.17
CA ALA A 109 16.31 -1.38 -4.52
C ALA A 109 16.23 -0.31 -5.63
N GLY A 110 16.30 0.98 -5.28
CA GLY A 110 16.17 2.08 -6.24
C GLY A 110 14.79 2.19 -6.91
N CYS A 111 13.74 1.67 -6.26
CA CYS A 111 12.39 1.59 -6.80
C CYS A 111 11.44 2.59 -6.12
N THR A 112 10.43 3.06 -6.87
CA THR A 112 9.29 3.80 -6.29
C THR A 112 8.27 2.82 -5.73
N LEU A 113 7.92 2.95 -4.46
CA LEU A 113 6.84 2.17 -3.87
C LEU A 113 5.49 2.71 -4.35
N CYS A 114 4.58 1.85 -4.79
CA CYS A 114 3.21 2.27 -5.01
C CYS A 114 2.39 2.03 -3.73
N TYR A 115 1.50 2.94 -3.38
CA TYR A 115 0.69 2.82 -2.17
C TYR A 115 -0.80 2.94 -2.51
N CYS A 116 -1.61 1.99 -2.04
CA CYS A 116 -3.05 1.98 -2.23
C CYS A 116 -3.74 2.04 -0.83
N PRO A 117 -4.44 3.15 -0.50
CA PRO A 117 -5.16 3.29 0.77
C PRO A 117 -6.40 2.39 0.78
N LEU A 118 -6.28 1.20 1.36
CA LEU A 118 -7.36 0.20 1.30
C LEU A 118 -8.65 0.66 2.00
N ASP A 119 -8.56 1.53 3.00
CA ASP A 119 -9.72 2.05 3.74
C ASP A 119 -10.62 2.95 2.89
N GLU A 120 -10.15 3.46 1.76
CA GLU A 120 -10.98 4.17 0.79
C GLU A 120 -11.79 3.25 -0.13
N TYR A 121 -11.41 1.98 -0.26
CA TYR A 121 -11.94 1.08 -1.31
C TYR A 121 -12.55 -0.21 -0.80
N ARG A 122 -12.10 -0.72 0.35
CA ARG A 122 -12.63 -1.98 0.88
C ARG A 122 -14.04 -1.78 1.43
N ASP A 123 -14.92 -2.73 1.17
CA ASP A 123 -16.18 -2.84 1.91
C ASP A 123 -15.93 -3.05 3.42
N VAL A 124 -16.96 -2.79 4.22
CA VAL A 124 -16.95 -3.06 5.65
C VAL A 124 -18.25 -3.75 6.00
N TYR A 125 -18.16 -4.89 6.66
CA TYR A 125 -19.30 -5.63 7.17
C TYR A 125 -19.24 -5.72 8.70
N ALA A 126 -20.41 -5.83 9.32
CA ALA A 126 -20.58 -6.08 10.74
C ALA A 126 -21.63 -7.17 10.95
N LEU A 127 -21.61 -7.79 12.14
CA LEU A 127 -22.70 -8.61 12.62
C LEU A 127 -23.55 -7.77 13.57
N GLU A 128 -24.81 -7.55 13.21
CA GLU A 128 -25.81 -6.88 14.06
C GLU A 128 -26.93 -7.88 14.32
N ASP A 129 -27.17 -8.22 15.58
CA ASP A 129 -28.11 -9.27 15.98
C ASP A 129 -27.87 -10.61 15.25
N ASP A 130 -26.59 -11.00 15.15
CA ASP A 130 -26.09 -12.16 14.38
C ASP A 130 -26.43 -12.15 12.87
N ALA A 131 -26.97 -11.05 12.34
CA ALA A 131 -27.18 -10.84 10.91
C ALA A 131 -26.02 -10.07 10.28
N LEU A 132 -25.62 -10.51 9.09
CA LEU A 132 -24.58 -9.85 8.30
C LEU A 132 -25.12 -8.55 7.70
N VAL A 133 -24.49 -7.42 8.04
CA VAL A 133 -24.85 -6.09 7.55
C VAL A 133 -23.66 -5.45 6.86
N GLU A 134 -23.83 -5.03 5.61
CA GLU A 134 -22.88 -4.17 4.90
C GLU A 134 -22.97 -2.74 5.47
N LYS A 135 -21.87 -2.27 6.06
CA LYS A 135 -21.74 -0.90 6.62
C LYS A 135 -21.23 0.10 5.59
N THR A 136 -20.31 -0.35 4.75
CA THR A 136 -19.71 0.45 3.70
C THR A 136 -19.56 -0.42 2.46
N PRO A 137 -20.10 0.00 1.30
CA PRO A 137 -19.93 -0.74 0.07
C PRO A 137 -18.51 -0.62 -0.48
N ALA A 138 -18.11 -1.59 -1.29
CA ALA A 138 -16.83 -1.57 -1.98
C ALA A 138 -16.69 -0.36 -2.91
N GLY A 139 -15.56 0.33 -2.82
CA GLY A 139 -15.22 1.47 -3.65
C GLY A 139 -14.82 1.08 -5.08
N PRO A 140 -14.74 2.06 -6.01
CA PRO A 140 -14.48 1.79 -7.42
C PRO A 140 -13.18 1.02 -7.68
N GLY A 141 -13.32 -0.15 -8.30
CA GLY A 141 -12.18 -0.99 -8.70
C GLY A 141 -11.72 -2.00 -7.64
N TYR A 142 -12.33 -2.03 -6.44
CA TYR A 142 -11.94 -2.97 -5.40
C TYR A 142 -12.19 -4.44 -5.80
N HIS A 143 -13.36 -4.79 -6.32
CA HIS A 143 -13.61 -6.17 -6.79
C HIS A 143 -12.68 -6.60 -7.94
N ALA A 144 -12.32 -5.68 -8.84
CA ALA A 144 -11.33 -5.97 -9.87
C ALA A 144 -9.94 -6.24 -9.27
N LEU A 145 -9.59 -5.52 -8.20
CA LEU A 145 -8.37 -5.76 -7.44
C LEU A 145 -8.41 -7.12 -6.71
N LEU A 146 -9.55 -7.49 -6.11
CA LEU A 146 -9.73 -8.81 -5.50
C LEU A 146 -9.55 -9.93 -6.53
N ALA A 147 -10.23 -9.84 -7.68
CA ALA A 147 -10.12 -10.81 -8.76
C ALA A 147 -8.68 -10.91 -9.29
N ARG A 148 -7.96 -9.78 -9.33
CA ARG A 148 -6.57 -9.71 -9.77
C ARG A 148 -5.60 -10.43 -8.85
N LEU A 149 -5.78 -10.30 -7.54
CA LEU A 149 -4.93 -10.97 -6.54
C LEU A 149 -5.36 -12.43 -6.31
N GLY A 150 -6.62 -12.75 -6.61
CA GLY A 150 -7.11 -14.11 -6.84
C GLY A 150 -6.83 -15.07 -5.67
N ASP A 151 -6.04 -16.11 -5.95
CA ASP A 151 -5.79 -17.20 -5.01
C ASP A 151 -4.81 -16.88 -3.90
N CYS A 152 -4.12 -15.75 -3.97
CA CYS A 152 -3.30 -15.26 -2.87
C CYS A 152 -4.11 -14.67 -1.71
N LEU A 153 -5.42 -14.46 -1.90
CA LEU A 153 -6.28 -13.88 -0.89
C LEU A 153 -7.02 -14.95 -0.08
N GLU A 154 -7.15 -14.67 1.21
CA GLU A 154 -7.89 -15.52 2.14
C GLU A 154 -9.39 -15.16 2.17
N PRO A 155 -10.27 -16.11 2.52
CA PRO A 155 -11.69 -15.85 2.74
C PRO A 155 -11.91 -14.74 3.77
N TYR A 156 -12.86 -13.85 3.48
CA TYR A 156 -13.30 -12.86 4.45
C TYR A 156 -14.34 -13.48 5.39
N THR A 157 -14.01 -13.53 6.68
CA THR A 157 -14.91 -14.02 7.73
C THR A 157 -15.01 -13.03 8.87
N LEU A 158 -16.20 -12.94 9.47
CA LEU A 158 -16.40 -12.33 10.78
C LEU A 158 -16.54 -13.43 11.84
N THR A 159 -16.35 -13.08 13.12
CA THR A 159 -16.59 -13.99 14.23
C THR A 159 -17.89 -13.58 14.92
N ASP A 160 -18.84 -14.52 15.04
CA ASP A 160 -20.10 -14.28 15.74
C ASP A 160 -19.94 -14.24 17.27
N SER A 161 -21.04 -13.94 17.96
CA SER A 161 -21.10 -13.90 19.43
C SER A 161 -20.76 -15.22 20.12
N ARG A 162 -20.77 -16.34 19.37
CA ARG A 162 -20.51 -17.71 19.84
C ARG A 162 -19.12 -18.21 19.44
N GLY A 163 -18.32 -17.38 18.76
CA GLY A 163 -16.97 -17.74 18.30
C GLY A 163 -16.93 -18.47 16.96
N ASN A 164 -18.04 -18.59 16.24
CA ASN A 164 -18.05 -19.23 14.91
C ASN A 164 -17.63 -18.24 13.82
N ALA A 165 -16.94 -18.76 12.80
CA ALA A 165 -16.64 -18.00 11.59
C ALA A 165 -17.89 -17.87 10.72
N VAL A 166 -18.29 -16.64 10.43
CA VAL A 166 -19.37 -16.29 9.50
C VAL A 166 -18.73 -15.83 8.19
N PRO A 167 -18.86 -16.59 7.08
CA PRO A 167 -18.31 -16.22 5.80
C PRO A 167 -19.10 -15.07 5.17
N ILE A 168 -18.39 -14.10 4.62
CA ILE A 168 -18.98 -12.93 3.94
C ILE A 168 -19.33 -13.28 2.48
N GLY A 169 -18.70 -14.32 1.93
CA GLY A 169 -18.92 -14.76 0.54
C GLY A 169 -17.88 -14.21 -0.44
N GLU A 170 -16.86 -13.50 0.04
CA GLU A 170 -15.75 -13.00 -0.77
C GLU A 170 -14.39 -13.16 -0.07
N LYS A 171 -13.30 -12.90 -0.80
CA LYS A 171 -11.93 -12.90 -0.28
C LYS A 171 -11.50 -11.48 0.13
N ARG A 172 -10.48 -11.35 0.99
CA ARG A 172 -10.04 -10.05 1.54
C ARG A 172 -8.55 -9.78 1.33
N ILE A 173 -8.23 -8.53 1.02
CA ILE A 173 -6.86 -7.99 1.15
C ILE A 173 -6.68 -7.51 2.59
N PHE A 174 -5.99 -8.31 3.40
CA PHE A 174 -5.66 -7.94 4.79
C PHE A 174 -4.47 -6.98 4.82
N ALA A 175 -4.55 -5.94 5.64
CA ALA A 175 -3.51 -4.93 5.71
C ALA A 175 -2.48 -5.25 6.83
N PRO A 176 -1.17 -5.10 6.58
CA PRO A 176 -0.55 -4.78 5.29
C PRO A 176 -0.46 -6.01 4.37
N THR A 177 -0.68 -5.78 3.07
CA THR A 177 -0.33 -6.71 1.99
C THR A 177 0.60 -6.00 1.01
N ILE A 178 1.59 -6.69 0.47
CA ILE A 178 2.45 -6.15 -0.59
C ILE A 178 2.44 -7.11 -1.78
N ALA A 179 2.19 -6.58 -2.97
CA ALA A 179 2.17 -7.35 -4.22
C ALA A 179 3.15 -6.75 -5.22
N ARG A 180 3.94 -7.59 -5.90
CA ARG A 180 4.77 -7.18 -7.02
C ARG A 180 4.18 -7.65 -8.34
N PHE A 181 4.15 -6.73 -9.28
CA PHE A 181 3.76 -6.99 -10.66
C PHE A 181 4.96 -6.83 -11.59
N HIS A 182 5.08 -7.75 -12.54
CA HIS A 182 6.03 -7.70 -13.64
C HIS A 182 5.37 -8.25 -14.90
N ASN A 183 5.49 -7.53 -16.01
CA ASN A 183 4.84 -7.81 -17.29
C ASN A 183 3.34 -8.12 -17.16
N GLY A 184 2.65 -7.44 -16.24
CA GLY A 184 1.23 -7.68 -16.02
C GLY A 184 0.91 -9.03 -15.36
N ALA A 185 1.89 -9.69 -14.74
CA ALA A 185 1.67 -10.86 -13.87
C ALA A 185 2.00 -10.51 -12.41
N LEU A 186 1.27 -11.10 -11.46
CA LEU A 186 1.62 -11.08 -10.04
C LEU A 186 2.81 -12.04 -9.84
N THR A 187 3.97 -11.54 -9.46
CA THR A 187 5.19 -12.37 -9.29
C THR A 187 5.51 -12.65 -7.83
N ASN A 188 5.14 -11.75 -6.93
CA ASN A 188 5.38 -11.90 -5.50
C ASN A 188 4.20 -11.36 -4.70
N PHE A 189 3.90 -12.02 -3.59
CA PHE A 189 2.85 -11.65 -2.67
C PHE A 189 3.36 -11.83 -1.25
N TRP A 190 3.21 -10.80 -0.42
CA TRP A 190 3.73 -10.75 0.94
C TRP A 190 2.64 -10.30 1.89
N THR A 191 2.51 -11.04 2.99
CA THR A 191 1.67 -10.74 4.14
C THR A 191 2.43 -11.08 5.41
N LEU A 192 1.99 -10.55 6.54
CA LEU A 192 2.56 -10.92 7.84
C LEU A 192 2.40 -12.41 8.14
N GLU A 193 1.26 -13.00 7.74
CA GLU A 193 1.00 -14.42 7.89
C GLU A 193 1.94 -15.28 7.04
N ALA A 194 2.16 -14.91 5.77
CA ALA A 194 3.03 -15.66 4.86
C ALA A 194 4.49 -15.73 5.33
N ILE A 195 4.93 -14.77 6.16
CA ILE A 195 6.27 -14.76 6.75
C ILE A 195 6.32 -15.33 8.17
N GLY A 196 5.20 -15.86 8.67
CA GLY A 196 5.11 -16.40 10.03
C GLY A 196 5.27 -15.34 11.12
N PHE A 197 4.91 -14.08 10.84
CA PHE A 197 5.04 -13.01 11.83
C PHE A 197 4.08 -13.24 12.99
N GLN A 198 4.61 -13.20 14.21
CA GLN A 198 3.83 -13.34 15.44
C GLN A 198 4.22 -12.26 16.45
N LEU A 199 3.24 -11.83 17.24
CA LEU A 199 3.50 -11.05 18.45
C LEU A 199 3.83 -12.03 19.58
N PRO A 200 4.91 -11.82 20.34
CA PRO A 200 5.13 -12.49 21.61
C PRO A 200 3.97 -12.25 22.58
N GLU A 201 3.82 -13.16 23.52
CA GLU A 201 2.83 -13.05 24.58
C GLU A 201 2.94 -11.70 25.31
N GLY A 202 1.80 -11.04 25.50
CA GLY A 202 1.72 -9.73 26.16
C GLY A 202 2.10 -8.53 25.26
N GLN A 203 2.64 -8.72 24.06
CA GLN A 203 2.85 -7.60 23.14
C GLN A 203 1.52 -7.20 22.48
N SER A 204 1.10 -5.95 22.70
CA SER A 204 -0.05 -5.37 22.00
C SER A 204 0.26 -5.14 20.52
N LYS A 205 -0.72 -5.34 19.64
CA LYS A 205 -0.62 -4.96 18.21
C LYS A 205 -0.36 -3.47 18.01
N TYR A 206 -0.68 -2.64 18.99
CA TYR A 206 -0.43 -1.19 18.95
C TYR A 206 0.99 -0.80 19.37
N ALA A 207 1.77 -1.75 19.90
CA ALA A 207 3.15 -1.51 20.29
C ALA A 207 4.08 -1.48 19.06
N PRO A 208 5.18 -0.70 19.11
CA PRO A 208 6.24 -0.81 18.14
C PRO A 208 6.80 -2.23 18.06
N TRP A 209 7.13 -2.67 16.86
CA TRP A 209 7.86 -3.92 16.67
C TRP A 209 9.27 -3.85 17.27
N THR A 210 9.71 -4.97 17.85
CA THR A 210 11.07 -5.15 18.39
C THR A 210 12.12 -5.14 17.28
N GLY A 211 13.40 -5.07 17.67
CA GLY A 211 14.51 -5.15 16.71
C GLY A 211 14.48 -6.44 15.87
N GLU A 212 14.20 -7.58 16.50
CA GLU A 212 14.12 -8.89 15.85
C GLU A 212 12.94 -8.97 14.88
N GLN A 213 11.76 -8.51 15.30
CA GLN A 213 10.58 -8.43 14.43
C GLN A 213 10.85 -7.56 13.19
N LYS A 214 11.48 -6.40 13.38
CA LYS A 214 11.86 -5.52 12.27
C LYS A 214 12.91 -6.16 11.36
N ALA A 215 13.87 -6.89 11.90
CA ALA A 215 14.90 -7.58 11.12
C ALA A 215 14.27 -8.67 10.22
N MET A 216 13.39 -9.51 10.77
CA MET A 216 12.64 -10.51 10.01
C MET A 216 11.83 -9.88 8.88
N VAL A 217 11.09 -8.81 9.17
CA VAL A 217 10.29 -8.12 8.16
C VAL A 217 11.19 -7.48 7.09
N ARG A 218 12.31 -6.85 7.46
CA ARG A 218 13.27 -6.31 6.47
C ARG A 218 13.81 -7.39 5.54
N GLU A 219 14.23 -8.52 6.08
CA GLU A 219 14.81 -9.62 5.29
C GLU A 219 13.81 -10.16 4.27
N THR A 220 12.54 -10.30 4.66
CA THR A 220 11.50 -10.80 3.76
C THR A 220 11.05 -9.75 2.75
N LEU A 221 11.02 -8.47 3.13
CA LEU A 221 10.73 -7.37 2.22
C LEU A 221 11.82 -7.17 1.17
N GLN A 222 13.09 -7.38 1.49
CA GLN A 222 14.17 -7.31 0.50
C GLN A 222 13.96 -8.30 -0.65
N LYS A 223 13.34 -9.46 -0.39
CA LYS A 223 13.01 -10.47 -1.42
C LYS A 223 11.85 -10.04 -2.32
N MET A 224 11.15 -8.94 -1.97
CA MET A 224 10.05 -8.38 -2.76
C MET A 224 10.52 -7.37 -3.82
N PHE A 225 11.69 -6.73 -3.68
CA PHE A 225 12.17 -5.65 -4.55
C PHE A 225 13.38 -6.08 -5.39
#